data_AF-A0A2D8BS98-F1
#
_entry.id   AF-A0A2D8BS98-F1
#
_cell.length_a   1.000
_cell.length_b   1.000
_cell.length_c   1.000
_cell.angle_alpha   90.00
_cell.angle_beta   90.00
_cell.angle_gamma   90.00
#
_symmetry.space_group_name_H-M   'P 1'
#
loop_
_entity.id
_entity.type
_entity.pdbx_description
1 polymer ?
#
loop_
_entity_poly.entity_id
_entity_poly.type
_entity_poly.pdbx_seq_one_letter_code
_entity_poly.pdbx_strand_id
1 'polypeptide(L)'
;MATIKLTKGARSKTLFMFGEVLNRDASIEVEAIDALRVYGDSNLDITFAESDRKDLKQIDPKMLTRLTKAFGREITTHDELCKQLLPAKTRAKKAPAKPKKSALEK
;
A
#
# COMPACT_ATOMS: atom_id res chain seq x y z
N MET A 1 -1.59 -3.87 10.75
CA MET A 1 -1.27 -2.45 10.93
C MET A 1 -0.82 -1.93 9.58
N ALA A 2 -1.46 -0.88 9.10
CA ALA A 2 -1.06 -0.20 7.88
C ALA A 2 0.09 0.76 8.18
N THR A 3 0.98 0.95 7.23
CA THR A 3 2.15 1.83 7.36
C THR A 3 2.00 3.01 6.42
N ILE A 4 2.19 4.23 6.94
CA ILE A 4 2.19 5.46 6.15
C ILE A 4 3.60 6.04 6.13
N LYS A 5 4.05 6.43 4.94
CA LYS A 5 5.35 7.07 4.68
C LYS A 5 5.15 8.32 3.82
N LEU A 6 6.08 9.26 3.91
CA LEU A 6 6.14 10.36 2.94
C LEU A 6 6.75 9.87 1.63
N THR A 7 6.09 10.19 0.52
CA THR A 7 6.64 9.94 -0.81
C THR A 7 7.89 10.79 -1.04
N LYS A 8 8.78 10.32 -1.91
CA LYS A 8 9.97 11.10 -2.33
C LYS A 8 9.61 12.42 -3.02
N GLY A 9 8.41 12.50 -3.61
CA GLY A 9 7.87 13.67 -4.28
C GLY A 9 7.18 14.68 -3.35
N ALA A 10 7.02 14.37 -2.07
CA ALA A 10 6.39 15.27 -1.12
C ALA A 10 7.17 16.59 -1.02
N ARG A 11 6.46 17.71 -1.25
CA ARG A 11 7.07 19.05 -1.17
C ARG A 11 7.49 19.41 0.25
N SER A 12 6.75 18.91 1.23
CA SER A 12 7.02 19.12 2.65
C SER A 12 8.11 18.14 3.14
N LYS A 13 9.04 18.66 3.95
CA LYS A 13 10.07 17.83 4.61
C LYS A 13 9.51 17.01 5.77
N THR A 14 8.47 17.55 6.41
CA THR A 14 7.80 16.98 7.58
C THR A 14 6.29 17.13 7.42
N LEU A 15 5.53 16.19 7.95
CA LEU A 15 4.08 16.22 7.97
C LEU A 15 3.58 15.79 9.35
N PHE A 16 2.67 16.55 9.94
CA PHE A 16 2.09 16.20 11.23
C PHE A 16 0.83 15.37 11.01
N MET A 17 0.82 14.12 11.42
CA MET A 17 -0.31 13.20 11.25
C MET A 17 -0.47 12.32 12.48
N PHE A 18 -1.72 12.09 12.90
CA PHE A 18 -2.05 11.22 14.05
C PHE A 18 -1.30 11.57 15.35
N GLY A 19 -0.95 12.86 15.54
CA GLY A 19 -0.18 13.31 16.69
C GLY A 19 1.33 13.13 16.58
N GLU A 20 1.82 12.57 15.47
CA GLU A 20 3.23 12.28 15.22
C GLU A 20 3.80 13.13 14.07
N VAL A 21 5.11 13.38 14.14
CA VAL A 21 5.86 14.05 13.07
C VAL A 21 6.40 13.00 12.10
N LEU A 22 5.79 12.91 10.93
CA LEU A 22 6.26 12.05 9.84
C LEU A 22 7.35 12.79 9.05
N ASN A 23 8.55 12.20 9.04
CA ASN A 23 9.69 12.63 8.22
C ASN A 23 9.86 11.70 7.00
N ARG A 24 10.67 12.10 6.02
CA ARG A 24 10.89 11.31 4.78
C ARG A 24 11.43 9.90 5.01
N ASP A 25 12.22 9.71 6.05
CA ASP A 25 12.81 8.41 6.42
C ASP A 25 12.02 7.70 7.54
N ALA A 26 10.96 8.34 8.05
CA ALA A 26 10.13 7.79 9.09
C ALA A 26 8.88 7.12 8.49
N SER A 27 8.32 6.19 9.25
CA SER A 27 7.06 5.56 8.96
C SER A 27 6.24 5.48 10.22
N ILE A 28 4.93 5.71 10.10
CA ILE A 28 3.99 5.53 11.20
C ILE A 28 3.14 4.30 10.93
N GLU A 29 2.81 3.58 12.00
CA GLU A 29 1.89 2.45 11.96
C GLU A 29 0.53 2.92 12.47
N VAL A 30 -0.50 2.72 11.66
CA VAL A 30 -1.87 3.14 11.97
C VAL A 30 -2.85 2.02 11.65
N GLU A 31 -4.06 2.15 12.17
CA GLU A 31 -5.15 1.23 11.81
C GLU A 31 -5.52 1.39 10.33
N ALA A 32 -5.96 0.28 9.72
CA ALA A 32 -6.29 0.25 8.30
C ALA A 32 -7.39 1.27 7.93
N ILE A 33 -8.34 1.50 8.84
CA ILE A 33 -9.43 2.47 8.67
C ILE A 33 -8.88 3.90 8.57
N ASP A 34 -7.92 4.26 9.41
CA ASP A 34 -7.32 5.58 9.41
C ASP A 34 -6.40 5.79 8.21
N ALA A 35 -5.63 4.76 7.82
CA ALA A 35 -4.86 4.77 6.59
C ALA A 35 -5.75 4.98 5.36
N LEU A 36 -6.93 4.37 5.31
CA LEU A 36 -7.90 4.54 4.23
C LEU A 36 -8.44 5.98 4.12
N ARG A 37 -8.52 6.73 5.22
CA ARG A 37 -9.01 8.13 5.20
C ARG A 37 -8.07 9.07 4.46
N VAL A 38 -6.78 8.76 4.49
CA VAL A 38 -5.72 9.55 3.85
C VAL A 38 -5.21 8.89 2.57
N TYR A 39 -5.84 7.79 2.17
CA TYR A 39 -5.54 7.05 0.96
C TYR A 39 -5.98 7.83 -0.29
N GLY A 40 -5.01 8.08 -1.18
CA GLY A 40 -5.16 8.94 -2.36
C GLY A 40 -4.44 10.29 -2.25
N ASP A 41 -3.83 10.60 -1.09
CA ASP A 41 -2.93 11.75 -1.00
C ASP A 41 -1.65 11.49 -1.80
N SER A 42 -1.34 12.36 -2.75
CA SER A 42 -0.16 12.24 -3.62
C SER A 42 1.18 12.34 -2.87
N ASN A 43 1.18 12.85 -1.65
CA ASN A 43 2.37 12.98 -0.82
C ASN A 43 2.60 11.78 0.09
N LEU A 44 1.64 10.86 0.21
CA LEU A 44 1.70 9.72 1.12
C LEU A 44 1.83 8.40 0.36
N ASP A 45 2.75 7.56 0.83
CA ASP A 45 2.90 6.18 0.41
C ASP A 45 2.32 5.31 1.52
N ILE A 46 1.23 4.60 1.22
CA ILE A 46 0.47 3.83 2.21
C ILE A 46 0.50 2.36 1.83
N THR A 47 0.96 1.53 2.75
CA THR A 47 1.06 0.08 2.58
C THR A 47 0.23 -0.64 3.64
N PHE A 48 -0.57 -1.62 3.22
CA PHE A 48 -1.39 -2.43 4.11
C PHE A 48 -0.76 -3.82 4.31
N ALA A 49 -0.94 -4.43 5.48
CA ALA A 49 -0.51 -5.79 5.77
C ALA A 49 -1.66 -6.79 5.62
N GLU A 50 -1.38 -8.08 5.40
CA GLU A 50 -2.43 -9.12 5.32
C GLU A 50 -3.30 -9.17 6.59
N SER A 51 -2.76 -8.82 7.75
CA SER A 51 -3.50 -8.73 9.02
C SER A 51 -4.66 -7.73 8.95
N ASP A 52 -4.55 -6.67 8.14
CA ASP A 52 -5.56 -5.62 7.99
C ASP A 52 -6.77 -6.08 7.17
N ARG A 53 -6.74 -7.29 6.59
CA ARG A 53 -7.84 -7.82 5.77
C ARG A 53 -9.16 -7.87 6.52
N LYS A 54 -9.12 -8.13 7.83
CA LYS A 54 -10.34 -8.20 8.65
C LYS A 54 -10.96 -6.81 8.79
N ASP A 55 -10.14 -5.80 9.07
CA ASP A 55 -10.56 -4.40 9.19
C ASP A 55 -11.05 -3.85 7.86
N LEU A 56 -10.35 -4.14 6.75
CA LEU A 56 -10.75 -3.77 5.40
C LEU A 56 -12.11 -4.36 4.98
N LYS A 57 -12.52 -5.49 5.55
CA LYS A 57 -13.85 -6.09 5.33
C LYS A 57 -14.95 -5.50 6.19
N GLN A 58 -14.60 -4.82 7.28
CA GLN A 58 -15.54 -4.20 8.20
C GLN A 58 -15.82 -2.73 7.88
N ILE A 59 -15.14 -2.16 6.88
CA ILE A 59 -15.34 -0.76 6.53
C ILE A 59 -16.75 -0.51 5.97
N ASP A 60 -17.24 0.70 6.22
CA ASP A 60 -18.54 1.13 5.72
C ASP A 60 -18.54 1.17 4.18
N PRO A 61 -19.57 0.65 3.49
CA PRO A 61 -19.67 0.68 2.04
C PRO A 61 -19.57 2.09 1.44
N LYS A 62 -19.97 3.13 2.17
CA LYS A 62 -19.83 4.53 1.72
C LYS A 62 -18.37 4.95 1.58
N MET A 63 -17.45 4.32 2.30
CA MET A 63 -16.01 4.56 2.13
C MET A 63 -15.49 3.97 0.81
N LEU A 64 -16.04 2.85 0.35
CA LEU A 64 -15.66 2.26 -0.95
C LEU A 64 -15.87 3.25 -2.10
N THR A 65 -16.99 3.97 -2.10
CA THR A 65 -17.30 4.99 -3.12
C THR A 65 -16.32 6.17 -3.10
N ARG A 66 -15.78 6.55 -1.94
CA ARG A 66 -14.75 7.60 -1.86
C ARG A 66 -13.42 7.12 -2.43
N LEU A 67 -13.08 5.86 -2.15
CA LEU A 67 -11.86 5.23 -2.63
C LEU A 67 -11.85 5.05 -4.15
N THR A 68 -13.01 4.98 -4.80
CA THR A 68 -13.12 4.96 -6.28
C THR A 68 -12.31 6.07 -6.95
N LYS A 69 -12.30 7.29 -6.40
CA LYS A 69 -11.48 8.40 -6.92
C LYS A 69 -9.98 8.18 -6.70
N ALA A 70 -9.60 7.67 -5.54
CA ALA A 70 -8.20 7.40 -5.21
C ALA A 70 -7.60 6.27 -6.07
N PHE A 71 -8.40 5.24 -6.40
CA PHE A 71 -7.96 4.13 -7.25
C PHE A 71 -8.10 4.40 -8.75
N GLY A 72 -8.83 5.45 -9.15
CA GLY A 72 -9.15 5.73 -10.55
C GLY A 72 -10.06 4.67 -11.19
N ARG A 73 -10.66 3.79 -10.40
CA ARG A 73 -11.60 2.75 -10.83
C ARG A 73 -12.64 2.52 -9.74
N GLU A 74 -13.84 2.13 -10.13
CA GLU A 74 -14.90 1.82 -9.18
C GLU A 74 -14.54 0.57 -8.38
N ILE A 75 -14.55 0.68 -7.05
CA ILE A 75 -14.46 -0.46 -6.15
C ILE A 75 -15.84 -0.66 -5.54
N THR A 76 -16.51 -1.73 -5.96
CA THR A 76 -17.88 -2.04 -5.51
C THR A 76 -17.91 -3.03 -4.37
N THR A 77 -16.84 -3.82 -4.18
CA THR A 77 -16.79 -4.89 -3.17
C THR A 77 -15.57 -4.78 -2.26
N HIS A 78 -15.72 -5.19 -1.01
CA HIS A 78 -14.62 -5.29 -0.04
C HIS A 78 -13.53 -6.27 -0.47
N ASP A 79 -13.86 -7.31 -1.25
CA ASP A 79 -12.88 -8.27 -1.75
C ASP A 79 -11.98 -7.64 -2.83
N GLU A 80 -12.53 -6.80 -3.72
CA GLU A 80 -11.73 -6.03 -4.68
C GLU A 80 -10.82 -5.02 -3.98
N LEU A 81 -11.32 -4.38 -2.91
CA LEU A 81 -10.49 -3.50 -2.09
C LEU A 81 -9.30 -4.26 -1.49
N CYS A 82 -9.57 -5.41 -0.87
CA CYS A 82 -8.54 -6.25 -0.27
C CYS A 82 -7.52 -6.71 -1.33
N LYS A 83 -7.97 -7.13 -2.52
CA LYS A 83 -7.09 -7.54 -3.62
C LYS A 83 -6.16 -6.43 -4.10
N GLN A 84 -6.61 -5.18 -4.00
CA GLN A 84 -5.85 -4.03 -4.49
C GLN A 84 -4.88 -3.46 -3.44
N LEU A 85 -5.31 -3.43 -2.17
CA LEU A 85 -4.54 -2.85 -1.08
C LEU A 85 -3.55 -3.81 -0.44
N LEU A 86 -3.96 -5.07 -0.29
CA LEU A 86 -3.10 -6.06 0.31
C LEU A 86 -2.04 -6.44 -0.72
N PRO A 87 -0.77 -6.58 -0.29
CA PRO A 87 0.24 -7.13 -1.17
C PRO A 87 -0.30 -8.47 -1.68
N ALA A 88 -0.44 -8.59 -3.00
CA ALA A 88 -0.83 -9.85 -3.60
C ALA A 88 0.13 -10.88 -3.04
N LYS A 89 -0.39 -11.88 -2.29
CA LYS A 89 0.42 -12.99 -1.76
C LYS A 89 1.39 -13.35 -2.85
N THR A 90 2.66 -13.08 -2.61
CA THR A 90 3.72 -13.27 -3.58
C THR A 90 3.60 -14.71 -4.05
N ARG A 91 2.96 -14.93 -5.21
CA ARG A 91 3.34 -16.04 -6.06
C ARG A 91 4.79 -15.72 -6.34
N ALA A 92 5.67 -16.36 -5.57
CA ALA A 92 7.11 -16.20 -5.69
C ALA A 92 7.43 -16.20 -7.18
N LYS A 93 7.82 -15.05 -7.71
CA LYS A 93 8.35 -14.98 -9.06
C LYS A 93 9.60 -15.83 -8.99
N LYS A 94 9.54 -17.05 -9.55
CA LYS A 94 10.71 -17.89 -9.77
C LYS A 94 11.77 -16.98 -10.37
N ALA A 95 12.86 -16.80 -9.64
CA ALA A 95 14.01 -16.06 -10.14
C ALA A 95 14.39 -16.63 -11.52
N PRO A 96 14.65 -15.79 -12.53
CA PRO A 96 15.15 -16.28 -13.81
C PRO A 96 16.47 -17.00 -13.53
N ALA A 97 16.48 -18.30 -13.81
CA ALA A 97 17.68 -19.12 -13.69
C ALA A 97 18.77 -18.48 -14.56
N LYS A 98 19.87 -18.05 -13.92
CA LYS A 98 21.07 -17.61 -14.63
C LYS A 98 21.49 -18.73 -15.60
N PRO A 99 21.55 -18.49 -16.92
CA PRO A 99 22.09 -19.48 -17.83
C PRO A 99 23.57 -19.71 -17.49
N LYS A 100 23.92 -20.94 -17.13
CA LYS A 100 25.32 -21.39 -17.05
C LYS A 100 25.92 -21.25 -18.45
N LYS A 101 26.86 -20.30 -18.62
CA LYS A 101 27.78 -20.30 -19.77
C LYS A 101 28.60 -21.60 -19.69
N SER A 102 28.24 -22.57 -20.54
CA SER A 102 29.13 -23.67 -20.90
C SER A 102 29.93 -23.18 -22.11
N ALA A 103 31.17 -22.76 -21.89
CA ALA A 103 32.12 -22.54 -22.98
C ALA A 103 33.07 -23.75 -22.98
N LEU A 104 32.68 -24.74 -23.76
CA LEU A 104 33.54 -25.76 -24.31
C LEU A 104 34.18 -25.14 -25.55
N GLU A 105 35.45 -24.74 -25.52
CA GLU A 105 36.27 -24.64 -26.73
C GLU A 105 37.71 -25.07 -26.42
N LYS A 106 38.32 -25.61 -27.48
CA LYS A 106 39.48 -26.52 -27.57
C LYS A 106 40.81 -25.98 -27.08
#